data_AF-A0A952JRF8-F1
#
_entry.id   AF-A0A952JRF8-F1
#
_cell.length_a   1.000
_cell.length_b   1.000
_cell.length_c   1.000
_cell.angle_alpha   90.00
_cell.angle_beta   90.00
_cell.angle_gamma   90.00
#
_symmetry.space_group_name_H-M   'P 1'
#
loop_
_entity.id
_entity.type
_entity.pdbx_description
1 polymer ?
#
loop_
_entity_poly.entity_id
_entity_poly.type
_entity_poly.pdbx_seq_one_letter_code
_entity_poly.pdbx_strand_id
1 'polypeptide(L)'
;MKQIILPIMAVSMLFISMLTSCKKSDKDTNTPYVCATCSSTPQGNPMYDNSANGLYKGIVIGSSGTIKFDINNSANAIIATLVIDGDTAVLISQISAPPTGTYVSPFFGTMNGQPVSVTFEVNFDGSSPTITSSNIPGHPNATFIIAKETSTVVVRCFEGTYSNSHNENGTFNIIVSTILKGWQGIYKESGTNNTTNISGSYVNNILYWGTGTTTEIATINGDTFSGTFNDGSADVTVVGQRKL
;
A
#
# COMPACT_ATOMS: atom_id res chain seq x y z
N MET A 1 84.79 36.95 6.26
CA MET A 1 84.16 36.97 7.59
C MET A 1 82.89 36.13 7.55
N LYS A 2 82.73 35.28 8.57
CA LYS A 2 81.55 34.50 8.98
C LYS A 2 81.07 33.35 8.07
N GLN A 3 81.32 32.16 8.61
CA GLN A 3 80.73 30.85 8.34
C GLN A 3 79.20 30.87 8.47
N ILE A 4 78.50 29.91 7.86
CA ILE A 4 77.53 29.00 8.52
C ILE A 4 77.23 27.79 7.59
N ILE A 5 77.85 26.65 7.93
CA ILE A 5 77.27 25.30 8.12
C ILE A 5 76.39 24.66 6.99
N LEU A 6 76.99 23.64 6.35
CA LEU A 6 76.43 22.45 5.64
C LEU A 6 75.60 21.55 6.61
N PRO A 7 75.01 20.38 6.25
CA PRO A 7 74.69 19.72 4.97
C PRO A 7 73.31 18.99 4.98
N ILE A 8 73.11 18.05 4.02
CA ILE A 8 72.36 16.76 4.08
C ILE A 8 71.27 16.71 2.98
N MET A 9 71.51 16.00 1.86
CA MET A 9 71.14 14.58 1.61
C MET A 9 69.60 14.38 1.72
N ALA A 10 68.85 13.76 0.82
CA ALA A 10 69.15 12.77 -0.20
C ALA A 10 67.84 12.39 -0.95
N VAL A 11 68.01 11.55 -1.96
CA VAL A 11 67.07 10.53 -2.47
C VAL A 11 65.94 10.99 -3.42
N SER A 12 66.26 10.84 -4.71
CA SER A 12 65.37 10.39 -5.78
C SER A 12 64.68 9.07 -5.39
N MET A 13 63.34 9.03 -5.41
CA MET A 13 62.59 7.78 -5.27
C MET A 13 61.50 7.65 -6.35
N LEU A 14 61.67 6.57 -7.13
CA LEU A 14 60.79 5.99 -8.12
C LEU A 14 59.31 6.01 -7.70
N PHE A 15 58.46 6.57 -8.56
CA PHE A 15 57.02 6.38 -8.53
C PHE A 15 56.67 5.01 -9.14
N ILE A 16 56.48 4.00 -8.29
CA ILE A 16 55.90 2.70 -8.66
C ILE A 16 54.38 2.85 -8.57
N SER A 17 53.74 3.02 -9.72
CA SER A 17 52.28 2.98 -9.87
C SER A 17 51.80 1.53 -9.74
N MET A 18 51.40 1.13 -8.53
CA MET A 18 50.63 -0.09 -8.31
C MET A 18 49.22 0.10 -8.87
N LEU A 19 48.91 -0.59 -9.97
CA LEU A 19 47.55 -0.80 -10.44
C LEU A 19 46.86 -1.80 -9.51
N THR A 20 46.25 -1.29 -8.43
CA THR A 20 45.30 -2.06 -7.63
C THR A 20 44.00 -2.19 -8.43
N SER A 21 43.88 -3.30 -9.14
CA SER A 21 42.61 -3.76 -9.72
C SER A 21 41.64 -4.10 -8.60
N CYS A 22 40.92 -3.09 -8.10
CA CYS A 22 39.70 -3.29 -7.33
C CYS A 22 38.69 -4.01 -8.24
N LYS A 23 38.53 -5.32 -8.03
CA LYS A 23 37.30 -6.01 -8.44
C LYS A 23 36.15 -5.24 -7.79
N LYS A 24 35.37 -4.52 -8.58
CA LYS A 24 34.03 -4.09 -8.17
C LYS A 24 33.28 -5.37 -7.83
N SER A 25 33.15 -5.66 -6.54
CA SER A 25 32.02 -6.45 -6.09
C SER A 25 30.80 -5.57 -6.35
N ASP A 26 29.98 -5.97 -7.31
CA ASP A 26 28.63 -5.44 -7.45
C ASP A 26 27.92 -5.70 -6.13
N LYS A 27 27.89 -4.67 -5.27
CA LYS A 27 26.92 -4.63 -4.20
C LYS A 27 25.59 -4.45 -4.91
N ASP A 28 24.76 -5.49 -4.91
CA ASP A 28 23.31 -5.34 -5.03
C ASP A 28 22.90 -4.26 -4.02
N THR A 29 22.81 -3.02 -4.46
CA THR A 29 22.10 -1.99 -3.75
C THR A 29 20.63 -2.30 -3.95
N ASN A 30 20.13 -3.31 -3.23
CA ASN A 30 18.70 -3.50 -3.01
C ASN A 30 18.21 -2.28 -2.25
N THR A 31 17.95 -1.19 -2.97
CA THR A 31 17.24 -0.03 -2.43
C THR A 31 15.88 -0.56 -1.97
N PRO A 32 15.55 -0.45 -0.67
CA PRO A 32 14.26 -0.90 -0.16
C PRO A 32 13.14 -0.20 -0.93
N TYR A 33 12.06 -0.94 -1.22
CA TYR A 33 10.88 -0.35 -1.87
C TYR A 33 10.33 0.79 -1.00
N VAL A 34 10.07 1.93 -1.65
CA VAL A 34 9.41 3.09 -1.06
C VAL A 34 8.28 3.50 -2.00
N CYS A 35 7.10 3.71 -1.44
CA CYS A 35 5.95 4.16 -2.19
C CYS A 35 6.04 5.69 -2.38
N ALA A 36 6.45 6.11 -3.58
CA ALA A 36 6.65 7.54 -3.90
C ALA A 36 5.37 8.39 -3.80
N THR A 37 4.20 7.78 -3.94
CA THR A 37 2.89 8.44 -3.90
C THR A 37 2.20 8.34 -2.55
N CYS A 38 2.74 7.56 -1.62
CA CYS A 38 2.10 7.30 -0.33
C CYS A 38 2.48 8.38 0.68
N SER A 39 1.49 8.87 1.43
CA SER A 39 1.73 9.77 2.57
C SER A 39 2.03 8.98 3.84
N SER A 40 3.01 9.42 4.63
CA SER A 40 3.28 8.92 5.98
C SER A 40 2.46 9.64 7.06
N THR A 41 1.77 10.72 6.71
CA THR A 41 0.91 11.50 7.61
C THR A 41 -0.55 11.44 7.18
N PRO A 42 -1.52 11.56 8.11
CA PRO A 42 -2.93 11.56 7.76
C PRO A 42 -3.27 12.69 6.79
N GLN A 43 -4.04 12.38 5.76
CA GLN A 43 -4.48 13.33 4.72
C GLN A 43 -5.97 13.67 4.84
N GLY A 44 -6.68 13.08 5.81
CA GLY A 44 -8.07 13.42 6.10
C GLY A 44 -8.19 14.85 6.62
N ASN A 45 -9.15 15.60 6.09
CA ASN A 45 -9.48 16.93 6.59
C ASN A 45 -10.29 16.83 7.89
N PRO A 46 -9.84 17.44 9.01
CA PRO A 46 -10.53 17.35 10.29
C PRO A 46 -12.01 17.75 10.26
N MET A 47 -12.40 18.66 9.36
CA MET A 47 -13.80 19.08 9.19
C MET A 47 -14.71 17.91 8.79
N TYR A 48 -14.15 16.86 8.19
CA TYR A 48 -14.89 15.76 7.60
C TYR A 48 -14.66 14.42 8.29
N ASP A 49 -13.99 14.41 9.45
CA ASP A 49 -13.70 13.19 10.22
C ASP A 49 -14.98 12.41 10.59
N ASN A 50 -16.07 13.12 10.87
CA ASN A 50 -17.37 12.55 11.23
C ASN A 50 -18.45 12.88 10.18
N SER A 51 -18.06 12.86 8.90
CA SER A 51 -18.99 13.11 7.79
C SER A 51 -18.78 12.13 6.63
N ALA A 52 -19.74 12.04 5.70
CA ALA A 52 -19.59 11.32 4.43
C ALA A 52 -18.60 12.00 3.46
N ASN A 53 -18.33 13.30 3.63
CA ASN A 53 -17.19 13.94 2.98
C ASN A 53 -15.89 13.43 3.59
N GLY A 54 -14.77 13.59 2.89
CA GLY A 54 -13.44 13.22 3.37
C GLY A 54 -12.74 12.24 2.43
N LEU A 55 -11.68 11.62 2.95
CA LEU A 55 -10.82 10.72 2.21
C LEU A 55 -11.13 9.27 2.56
N TYR A 56 -11.27 8.42 1.54
CA TYR A 56 -11.45 6.98 1.71
C TYR A 56 -10.42 6.24 0.86
N LYS A 57 -9.90 5.16 1.42
CA LYS A 57 -8.82 4.36 0.85
C LYS A 57 -9.23 2.91 0.89
N GLY A 58 -8.91 2.17 -0.16
CA GLY A 58 -9.32 0.79 -0.26
C GLY A 58 -8.48 -0.05 -1.19
N ILE A 59 -8.68 -1.36 -1.05
CA ILE A 59 -8.09 -2.40 -1.89
C ILE A 59 -9.15 -3.01 -2.80
N VAL A 60 -8.70 -3.58 -3.91
CA VAL A 60 -9.52 -4.32 -4.87
C VAL A 60 -8.95 -5.73 -5.03
N ILE A 61 -9.78 -6.78 -4.97
CA ILE A 61 -9.38 -8.15 -5.31
C ILE A 61 -10.34 -8.82 -6.29
N GLY A 62 -9.74 -9.45 -7.29
CA GLY A 62 -10.32 -9.97 -8.53
C GLY A 62 -9.20 -9.91 -9.58
N SER A 63 -8.62 -8.70 -9.66
CA SER A 63 -7.24 -8.35 -10.02
C SER A 63 -6.64 -7.49 -8.90
N SER A 64 -5.31 -7.34 -8.83
CA SER A 64 -4.66 -6.61 -7.74
C SER A 64 -4.75 -5.10 -7.96
N GLY A 65 -5.16 -4.36 -6.94
CA GLY A 65 -5.32 -2.91 -7.08
C GLY A 65 -5.76 -2.18 -5.82
N THR A 66 -5.89 -0.86 -5.98
CA THR A 66 -6.34 0.08 -4.94
C THR A 66 -7.37 1.07 -5.49
N ILE A 67 -8.18 1.64 -4.59
CA ILE A 67 -9.08 2.72 -4.91
C ILE A 67 -9.05 3.80 -3.83
N LYS A 68 -9.00 5.07 -4.24
CA LYS A 68 -9.00 6.23 -3.33
C LYS A 68 -10.13 7.17 -3.69
N PHE A 69 -11.04 7.45 -2.77
CA PHE A 69 -12.08 8.48 -2.93
C PHE A 69 -11.68 9.75 -2.21
N ASP A 70 -11.75 10.88 -2.91
CA ASP A 70 -11.72 12.22 -2.33
C ASP A 70 -13.13 12.81 -2.53
N ILE A 71 -13.89 12.92 -1.45
CA ILE A 71 -15.23 13.50 -1.43
C ILE A 71 -15.13 14.84 -0.72
N ASN A 72 -14.86 15.90 -1.48
CA ASN A 72 -14.65 17.25 -0.98
C ASN A 72 -13.52 17.40 0.07
N ASN A 73 -12.57 16.47 0.17
CA ASN A 73 -11.52 16.51 1.18
C ASN A 73 -10.50 17.62 0.92
N SER A 74 -10.03 17.74 -0.33
CA SER A 74 -8.91 18.62 -0.69
C SER A 74 -9.28 19.81 -1.60
N ALA A 75 -10.30 19.69 -2.47
CA ALA A 75 -10.63 20.74 -3.42
C ALA A 75 -12.03 20.61 -4.07
N ASN A 76 -13.15 20.78 -3.35
CA ASN A 76 -14.55 20.74 -3.87
C ASN A 76 -14.81 19.66 -4.95
N ALA A 77 -14.04 18.58 -4.94
CA ALA A 77 -13.98 17.58 -5.98
C ALA A 77 -14.50 16.28 -5.39
N ILE A 78 -15.26 15.56 -6.20
CA ILE A 78 -15.83 14.26 -5.84
C ILE A 78 -15.29 13.27 -6.85
N ILE A 79 -14.09 12.77 -6.54
CA ILE A 79 -13.31 11.92 -7.44
C ILE A 79 -12.92 10.61 -6.77
N ALA A 80 -12.77 9.57 -7.58
CA ALA A 80 -12.12 8.34 -7.19
C ALA A 80 -10.93 8.08 -8.12
N THR A 81 -9.81 7.61 -7.59
CA THR A 81 -8.68 7.11 -8.37
C THR A 81 -8.61 5.60 -8.16
N LEU A 82 -8.93 4.84 -9.21
CA LEU A 82 -8.81 3.39 -9.26
C LEU A 82 -7.50 3.02 -9.95
N VAL A 83 -6.70 2.18 -9.32
CA VAL A 83 -5.51 1.56 -9.93
C VAL A 83 -5.70 0.05 -9.87
N ILE A 84 -5.62 -0.63 -11.01
CA ILE A 84 -5.74 -2.09 -11.10
C ILE A 84 -4.80 -2.62 -12.18
N ASP A 85 -4.02 -3.64 -11.84
CA ASP A 85 -2.99 -4.23 -12.74
C ASP A 85 -2.04 -3.18 -13.37
N GLY A 86 -1.81 -2.07 -12.66
CA GLY A 86 -0.97 -0.94 -13.09
C GLY A 86 -1.68 0.15 -13.89
N ASP A 87 -2.89 -0.11 -14.38
CA ASP A 87 -3.70 0.88 -15.10
C ASP A 87 -4.47 1.78 -14.15
N THR A 88 -4.53 3.07 -14.47
CA THR A 88 -5.19 4.09 -13.65
C THR A 88 -6.44 4.64 -14.34
N ALA A 89 -7.54 4.71 -13.60
CA ALA A 89 -8.74 5.45 -13.98
C ALA A 89 -9.09 6.50 -12.94
N VAL A 90 -9.32 7.73 -13.42
CA VAL A 90 -9.95 8.78 -12.62
C VAL A 90 -11.45 8.73 -12.89
N LEU A 91 -12.20 8.47 -11.83
CA LEU A 91 -13.65 8.39 -11.86
C LEU A 91 -14.21 9.63 -11.17
N ILE A 92 -15.29 10.20 -11.70
CA ILE A 92 -15.87 11.45 -11.22
C ILE A 92 -17.33 11.19 -10.88
N SER A 93 -17.80 11.79 -9.78
CA SER A 93 -19.22 11.95 -9.48
C SER A 93 -19.59 13.43 -9.40
N GLN A 94 -20.86 13.72 -9.66
CA GLN A 94 -21.46 15.06 -9.49
C GLN A 94 -22.44 15.11 -8.32
N ILE A 95 -22.61 13.99 -7.60
CA ILE A 95 -23.55 13.90 -6.46
C ILE A 95 -22.82 14.35 -5.20
N SER A 96 -23.30 15.43 -4.58
CA SER A 96 -22.78 15.89 -3.29
C SER A 96 -23.30 15.01 -2.15
N ALA A 97 -22.47 14.84 -1.11
CA ALA A 97 -22.88 14.14 0.10
C ALA A 97 -24.06 14.86 0.78
N PRO A 98 -25.16 14.15 1.12
CA PRO A 98 -26.27 14.76 1.84
C PRO A 98 -25.86 15.09 3.28
N PRO A 99 -26.54 16.06 3.93
CA PRO A 99 -26.24 16.43 5.30
C PRO A 99 -26.67 15.38 6.34
N THR A 100 -27.48 14.38 5.94
CA THR A 100 -27.97 13.28 6.78
C THR A 100 -28.21 12.02 5.93
N GLY A 101 -28.41 10.87 6.60
CA GLY A 101 -28.76 9.61 5.94
C GLY A 101 -27.55 8.86 5.38
N THR A 102 -27.68 8.33 4.17
CA THR A 102 -26.62 7.57 3.50
C THR A 102 -26.24 8.29 2.21
N TYR A 103 -24.95 8.50 2.00
CA TYR A 103 -24.42 8.98 0.73
C TYR A 103 -24.25 7.80 -0.22
N VAL A 104 -24.98 7.79 -1.33
CA VAL A 104 -24.85 6.81 -2.42
C VAL A 104 -24.51 7.56 -3.69
N SER A 105 -23.43 7.17 -4.34
CA SER A 105 -22.88 7.95 -5.46
C SER A 105 -22.21 7.08 -6.50
N PRO A 106 -22.68 7.10 -7.76
CA PRO A 106 -21.99 6.45 -8.85
C PRO A 106 -20.85 7.36 -9.34
N PHE A 107 -19.68 6.77 -9.51
CA PHE A 107 -18.50 7.39 -10.10
C PHE A 107 -18.25 6.78 -11.47
N PHE A 108 -17.99 7.62 -12.46
CA PHE A 108 -17.78 7.21 -13.84
C PHE A 108 -16.45 7.72 -14.38
N GLY A 109 -15.82 6.94 -15.24
CA GLY A 109 -14.63 7.34 -15.98
C GLY A 109 -14.29 6.33 -17.05
N THR A 110 -13.03 6.33 -17.47
CA THR A 110 -12.53 5.39 -18.48
C THR A 110 -11.19 4.80 -18.07
N MET A 111 -10.95 3.54 -18.43
CA MET A 111 -9.66 2.86 -18.34
C MET A 111 -9.38 2.23 -19.69
N ASN A 112 -8.23 2.52 -20.30
CA ASN A 112 -7.87 2.03 -21.64
C ASN A 112 -8.96 2.26 -22.71
N GLY A 113 -9.64 3.42 -22.64
CA GLY A 113 -10.72 3.78 -23.55
C GLY A 113 -12.06 3.06 -23.32
N GLN A 114 -12.16 2.19 -22.32
CA GLN A 114 -13.40 1.50 -21.95
C GLN A 114 -14.06 2.15 -20.74
N PRO A 115 -15.40 2.18 -20.67
CA PRO A 115 -16.12 2.78 -19.55
C PRO A 115 -15.91 1.99 -18.25
N VAL A 116 -15.63 2.72 -17.16
CA VAL A 116 -15.52 2.19 -15.81
C VAL A 116 -16.53 2.87 -14.91
N SER A 117 -17.18 2.10 -14.04
CA SER A 117 -18.05 2.66 -13.00
C SER A 117 -17.93 1.94 -11.68
N VAL A 118 -18.06 2.68 -10.58
CA VAL A 118 -18.22 2.14 -9.22
C VAL A 118 -19.29 2.93 -8.48
N THR A 119 -20.13 2.25 -7.71
CA THR A 119 -21.12 2.91 -6.84
C THR A 119 -20.62 2.82 -5.40
N PHE A 120 -20.26 3.98 -4.85
CA PHE A 120 -19.80 4.12 -3.47
C PHE A 120 -20.97 4.44 -2.56
N GLU A 121 -20.99 3.82 -1.39
CA GLU A 121 -21.98 4.04 -0.33
C GLU A 121 -21.29 4.23 1.02
N VAL A 122 -21.74 5.21 1.80
CA VAL A 122 -21.26 5.46 3.16
C VAL A 122 -22.34 6.16 3.99
N ASN A 123 -22.40 5.89 5.29
CA ASN A 123 -23.27 6.63 6.19
C ASN A 123 -22.84 8.10 6.29
N PHE A 124 -23.77 8.99 6.65
CA PHE A 124 -23.49 10.44 6.72
C PHE A 124 -22.37 10.79 7.70
N ASP A 125 -22.08 9.94 8.69
CA ASP A 125 -21.00 10.10 9.68
C ASP A 125 -19.64 9.58 9.16
N GLY A 126 -19.60 9.05 7.94
CA GLY A 126 -18.42 8.46 7.32
C GLY A 126 -18.18 6.99 7.69
N SER A 127 -19.08 6.36 8.45
CA SER A 127 -19.01 4.96 8.82
C SER A 127 -19.50 4.01 7.71
N SER A 128 -19.07 2.76 7.79
CA SER A 128 -19.47 1.67 6.87
C SER A 128 -19.31 1.98 5.38
N PRO A 129 -18.14 2.51 4.93
CA PRO A 129 -17.91 2.73 3.51
C PRO A 129 -17.88 1.40 2.75
N THR A 130 -18.59 1.33 1.63
CA THR A 130 -18.69 0.13 0.80
C THR A 130 -18.85 0.49 -0.68
N ILE A 131 -18.59 -0.49 -1.55
CA ILE A 131 -18.92 -0.42 -2.97
C ILE A 131 -20.04 -1.42 -3.25
N THR A 132 -21.20 -0.92 -3.67
CA THR A 132 -22.41 -1.74 -3.88
C THR A 132 -22.48 -2.33 -5.28
N SER A 133 -21.80 -1.72 -6.25
CA SER A 133 -21.68 -2.23 -7.62
C SER A 133 -20.42 -1.69 -8.29
N SER A 134 -19.87 -2.47 -9.21
CA SER A 134 -18.77 -2.04 -10.07
C SER A 134 -18.88 -2.64 -11.46
N ASN A 135 -18.39 -1.91 -12.45
CA ASN A 135 -18.11 -2.38 -13.80
C ASN A 135 -16.69 -1.95 -14.15
N ILE A 136 -15.77 -2.90 -14.14
CA ILE A 136 -14.36 -2.68 -14.46
C ILE A 136 -14.00 -3.66 -15.58
N PRO A 137 -13.81 -3.18 -16.82
CA PRO A 137 -13.47 -4.02 -17.96
C PRO A 137 -12.25 -4.89 -17.68
N GLY A 138 -12.34 -6.19 -17.97
CA GLY A 138 -11.27 -7.16 -17.69
C GLY A 138 -11.24 -7.72 -16.26
N HIS A 139 -12.02 -7.15 -15.34
CA HIS A 139 -11.99 -7.51 -13.91
C HIS A 139 -13.41 -7.83 -13.38
N PRO A 140 -14.05 -8.91 -13.89
CA PRO A 140 -15.34 -9.34 -13.35
C PRO A 140 -15.19 -9.76 -11.88
N ASN A 141 -16.21 -9.51 -11.07
CA ASN A 141 -16.27 -9.87 -9.65
C ASN A 141 -15.21 -9.18 -8.77
N ALA A 142 -14.82 -7.95 -9.12
CA ALA A 142 -13.99 -7.12 -8.25
C ALA A 142 -14.65 -6.93 -6.87
N THR A 143 -13.91 -7.31 -5.83
CA THR A 143 -14.30 -7.19 -4.42
C THR A 143 -13.48 -6.10 -3.77
N PHE A 144 -14.09 -5.33 -2.87
CA PHE A 144 -13.48 -4.14 -2.28
C PHE A 144 -13.50 -4.19 -0.76
N ILE A 145 -12.45 -3.67 -0.15
CA ILE A 145 -12.46 -3.27 1.27
C ILE A 145 -12.05 -1.82 1.33
N ILE A 146 -12.90 -0.97 1.91
CA ILE A 146 -12.70 0.47 2.00
C ILE A 146 -12.64 0.87 3.48
N ALA A 147 -11.79 1.84 3.81
CA ALA A 147 -11.80 2.51 5.10
C ALA A 147 -11.67 4.03 4.91
N LYS A 148 -12.26 4.77 5.84
CA LYS A 148 -12.10 6.21 5.95
C LYS A 148 -10.73 6.54 6.54
N GLU A 149 -10.02 7.48 5.92
CA GLU A 149 -8.86 8.14 6.52
C GLU A 149 -9.32 9.42 7.22
N THR A 150 -8.97 9.57 8.50
CA THR A 150 -9.29 10.77 9.31
C THR A 150 -8.06 11.67 9.41
N SER A 151 -8.22 12.83 10.02
CA SER A 151 -7.11 13.74 10.30
C SER A 151 -6.06 13.21 11.29
N THR A 152 -6.35 12.08 11.96
CA THR A 152 -5.49 11.50 13.01
C THR A 152 -5.01 10.10 12.70
N VAL A 153 -5.55 9.45 11.66
CA VAL A 153 -5.23 8.06 11.34
C VAL A 153 -4.93 7.93 9.86
N VAL A 154 -3.79 7.30 9.55
CA VAL A 154 -3.41 6.90 8.20
C VAL A 154 -4.02 5.55 7.88
N VAL A 155 -4.64 5.43 6.70
CA VAL A 155 -5.04 4.15 6.12
C VAL A 155 -3.99 3.75 5.10
N ARG A 156 -3.45 2.53 5.24
CA ARG A 156 -2.42 2.00 4.35
C ARG A 156 -2.95 0.80 3.59
N CYS A 157 -2.79 0.79 2.27
CA CYS A 157 -3.18 -0.32 1.42
C CYS A 157 -1.92 -0.99 0.86
N PHE A 158 -1.86 -2.30 0.95
CA PHE A 158 -0.75 -3.11 0.46
C PHE A 158 -1.24 -4.14 -0.53
N GLU A 159 -0.41 -4.42 -1.52
CA GLU A 159 -0.53 -5.54 -2.43
C GLU A 159 0.64 -6.48 -2.21
N GLY A 160 0.41 -7.79 -2.30
CA GLY A 160 1.44 -8.76 -1.97
C GLY A 160 1.16 -10.17 -2.48
N THR A 161 2.10 -11.05 -2.16
CA THR A 161 2.09 -12.46 -2.55
C THR A 161 2.35 -13.35 -1.35
N TYR A 162 1.77 -14.53 -1.36
CA TYR A 162 2.12 -15.59 -0.42
C TYR A 162 2.59 -16.84 -1.16
N SER A 163 3.37 -17.65 -0.46
CA SER A 163 3.73 -19.01 -0.83
C SER A 163 3.82 -19.88 0.41
N ASN A 164 3.46 -21.15 0.34
CA ASN A 164 3.58 -22.06 1.47
C ASN A 164 4.48 -23.27 1.21
N SER A 165 4.76 -24.04 2.27
CA SER A 165 5.58 -25.25 2.23
C SER A 165 4.98 -26.40 1.39
N HIS A 166 3.74 -26.27 0.92
CA HIS A 166 3.09 -27.20 -0.03
C HIS A 166 3.15 -26.72 -1.49
N ASN A 167 3.92 -25.67 -1.77
CA ASN A 167 4.04 -25.02 -3.09
C ASN A 167 2.76 -24.34 -3.58
N GLU A 168 1.78 -24.10 -2.71
CA GLU A 168 0.66 -23.24 -3.01
C GLU A 168 1.13 -21.79 -2.95
N ASN A 169 0.66 -20.98 -3.88
CA ASN A 169 1.02 -19.57 -3.97
C ASN A 169 -0.18 -18.74 -4.41
N GLY A 170 -0.12 -17.45 -4.18
CA GLY A 170 -1.19 -16.55 -4.58
C GLY A 170 -0.91 -15.10 -4.24
N THR A 171 -1.93 -14.27 -4.47
CA THR A 171 -1.89 -12.83 -4.23
C THR A 171 -2.84 -12.45 -3.11
N PHE A 172 -2.50 -11.42 -2.35
CA PHE A 172 -3.39 -10.81 -1.39
C PHE A 172 -3.27 -9.30 -1.47
N ASN A 173 -4.32 -8.61 -1.03
CA ASN A 173 -4.31 -7.19 -0.78
C ASN A 173 -4.85 -6.98 0.63
N ILE A 174 -4.20 -6.09 1.39
CA ILE A 174 -4.62 -5.77 2.75
C ILE A 174 -4.76 -4.26 2.95
N ILE A 175 -5.68 -3.88 3.81
CA ILE A 175 -5.84 -2.54 4.36
C ILE A 175 -5.49 -2.58 5.84
N VAL A 176 -4.60 -1.68 6.26
CA VAL A 176 -4.15 -1.54 7.65
C VAL A 176 -4.59 -0.18 8.17
N SER A 177 -5.33 -0.17 9.28
CA SER A 177 -5.79 1.05 9.92
C SER A 177 -5.95 0.87 11.42
N THR A 178 -5.51 1.85 12.20
CA THR A 178 -5.72 1.85 13.65
C THR A 178 -7.18 2.08 14.01
N ILE A 179 -8.00 2.69 13.13
CA ILE A 179 -9.47 2.80 13.30
C ILE A 179 -10.13 1.44 13.11
N LEU A 180 -9.67 0.65 12.14
CA LEU A 180 -10.13 -0.74 11.97
C LEU A 180 -9.64 -1.65 13.11
N LYS A 181 -8.85 -1.12 14.06
CA LYS A 181 -8.19 -1.84 15.16
C LYS A 181 -7.41 -3.07 14.66
N GLY A 182 -6.85 -2.97 13.46
CA GLY A 182 -6.27 -4.12 12.82
C GLY A 182 -6.05 -3.94 11.32
N TRP A 183 -6.12 -5.06 10.64
CA TRP A 183 -6.05 -5.14 9.20
C TRP A 183 -7.14 -6.07 8.68
N GLN A 184 -7.58 -5.78 7.47
CA GLN A 184 -8.48 -6.65 6.70
C GLN A 184 -7.87 -6.85 5.33
N GLY A 185 -8.27 -7.90 4.65
CA GLY A 185 -7.77 -8.19 3.34
C GLY A 185 -8.56 -9.27 2.66
N ILE A 186 -8.12 -9.56 1.46
CA ILE A 186 -8.63 -10.67 0.67
C ILE A 186 -7.39 -11.38 0.12
N TYR A 187 -7.44 -12.69 -0.06
CA TYR A 187 -6.43 -13.41 -0.84
C TYR A 187 -7.09 -14.28 -1.91
N LYS A 188 -6.28 -14.61 -2.92
CA LYS A 188 -6.65 -15.45 -4.06
C LYS A 188 -5.49 -16.39 -4.35
N GLU A 189 -5.76 -17.68 -4.40
CA GLU A 189 -4.79 -18.69 -4.79
C GLU A 189 -4.58 -18.65 -6.31
N SER A 190 -3.33 -18.80 -6.75
CA SER A 190 -2.95 -18.85 -8.15
C SER A 190 -3.69 -19.97 -8.89
N GLY A 191 -4.19 -19.66 -10.09
CA GLY A 191 -4.94 -20.61 -10.91
C GLY A 191 -6.40 -20.82 -10.48
N THR A 192 -6.84 -20.16 -9.39
CA THR A 192 -8.24 -20.19 -8.94
C THR A 192 -8.95 -18.86 -9.21
N ASN A 193 -10.29 -18.87 -9.20
CA ASN A 193 -11.11 -17.66 -9.23
C ASN A 193 -11.73 -17.33 -7.86
N ASN A 194 -11.43 -18.14 -6.84
CA ASN A 194 -12.01 -17.99 -5.52
C ASN A 194 -11.19 -16.98 -4.71
N THR A 195 -11.89 -16.17 -3.94
CA THR A 195 -11.30 -15.18 -3.06
C THR A 195 -11.77 -15.43 -1.64
N THR A 196 -10.88 -15.28 -0.67
CA THR A 196 -11.18 -15.49 0.74
C THR A 196 -10.84 -14.25 1.53
N ASN A 197 -11.77 -13.79 2.38
CA ASN A 197 -11.54 -12.68 3.29
C ASN A 197 -10.61 -13.11 4.42
N ILE A 198 -9.66 -12.24 4.74
CA ILE A 198 -8.70 -12.40 5.84
C ILE A 198 -8.70 -11.14 6.70
N SER A 199 -8.41 -11.31 7.98
CA SER A 199 -8.31 -10.18 8.89
C SER A 199 -7.45 -10.54 10.10
N GLY A 200 -7.06 -9.52 10.84
CA GLY A 200 -6.41 -9.72 12.12
C GLY A 200 -6.05 -8.42 12.81
N SER A 201 -5.26 -8.54 13.88
CA SER A 201 -4.84 -7.40 14.68
C SER A 201 -3.54 -6.77 14.15
N TYR A 202 -3.35 -5.49 14.42
CA TYR A 202 -2.16 -4.73 14.04
C TYR A 202 -1.69 -3.89 15.23
N VAL A 203 -0.50 -4.22 15.75
CA VAL A 203 0.07 -3.58 16.95
C VAL A 203 1.58 -3.49 16.79
N ASN A 204 2.19 -2.35 17.16
CA ASN A 204 3.65 -2.16 17.14
C ASN A 204 4.32 -2.54 15.81
N ASN A 205 3.68 -2.19 14.68
CA ASN A 205 4.14 -2.55 13.34
C ASN A 205 4.11 -4.05 13.01
N ILE A 206 3.44 -4.88 13.82
CA ILE A 206 3.32 -6.32 13.58
C ILE A 206 1.88 -6.66 13.19
N LEU A 207 1.75 -7.47 12.14
CA LEU A 207 0.50 -8.07 11.70
C LEU A 207 0.30 -9.40 12.44
N TYR A 208 -0.86 -9.57 13.06
CA TYR A 208 -1.26 -10.80 13.73
C TYR A 208 -2.43 -11.46 12.98
N TRP A 209 -2.47 -12.79 12.93
CA TRP A 209 -3.50 -13.56 12.23
C TRP A 209 -4.79 -13.65 13.04
N GLY A 210 -5.90 -13.10 12.55
CA GLY A 210 -7.16 -13.12 13.29
C GLY A 210 -7.16 -12.19 14.51
N THR A 211 -8.34 -11.81 14.95
CA THR A 211 -8.52 -10.86 16.05
C THR A 211 -8.21 -11.51 17.40
N GLY A 212 -7.33 -10.90 18.19
CA GLY A 212 -7.03 -11.35 19.55
C GLY A 212 -6.09 -12.56 19.66
N THR A 213 -5.45 -12.95 18.56
CA THR A 213 -4.43 -14.01 18.57
C THR A 213 -3.03 -13.44 18.83
N THR A 214 -2.07 -14.33 19.08
CA THR A 214 -0.65 -14.01 19.20
C THR A 214 0.18 -14.52 18.02
N THR A 215 -0.47 -15.00 16.95
CA THR A 215 0.25 -15.54 15.79
C THR A 215 0.74 -14.39 14.92
N GLU A 216 2.03 -14.09 15.01
CA GLU A 216 2.69 -13.08 14.20
C GLU A 216 2.81 -13.55 12.74
N ILE A 217 2.37 -12.72 11.80
CA ILE A 217 2.44 -12.97 10.36
C ILE A 217 3.69 -12.31 9.77
N ALA A 218 3.86 -11.02 10.04
CA ALA A 218 4.90 -10.20 9.44
C ALA A 218 5.08 -8.87 10.19
N THR A 219 6.26 -8.27 10.06
CA THR A 219 6.56 -6.92 10.53
C THR A 219 6.52 -5.94 9.36
N ILE A 220 5.78 -4.85 9.52
CA ILE A 220 5.75 -3.71 8.60
C ILE A 220 6.97 -2.81 8.86
N ASN A 221 7.81 -2.68 7.84
CA ASN A 221 8.97 -1.81 7.80
C ASN A 221 8.75 -0.75 6.72
N GLY A 222 8.21 0.40 7.11
CA GLY A 222 7.86 1.49 6.19
C GLY A 222 6.75 1.08 5.22
N ASP A 223 7.11 0.98 3.93
CA ASP A 223 6.20 0.65 2.83
C ASP A 223 6.29 -0.83 2.40
N THR A 224 6.95 -1.67 3.19
CA THR A 224 7.05 -3.11 2.94
C THR A 224 6.76 -3.92 4.18
N PHE A 225 6.39 -5.18 3.98
CA PHE A 225 6.45 -6.18 5.03
C PHE A 225 6.82 -7.53 4.45
N SER A 226 7.39 -8.38 5.30
CA SER A 226 7.63 -9.79 5.00
C SER A 226 7.62 -10.60 6.28
N GLY A 227 7.24 -11.88 6.18
CA GLY A 227 7.29 -12.80 7.31
C GLY A 227 6.92 -14.21 6.92
N THR A 228 7.18 -15.14 7.83
CA THR A 228 6.80 -16.55 7.70
C THR A 228 6.12 -16.98 8.99
N PHE A 229 4.96 -17.62 8.87
CA PHE A 229 4.19 -18.11 10.00
C PHE A 229 3.59 -19.47 9.68
N ASN A 230 3.30 -20.27 10.71
CA ASN A 230 2.60 -21.55 10.54
C ASN A 230 1.09 -21.33 10.70
N ASP A 231 0.30 -21.73 9.71
CA ASP A 231 -1.17 -21.58 9.73
C ASP A 231 -1.91 -22.76 10.41
N GLY A 232 -1.15 -23.69 10.99
CA GLY A 232 -1.63 -24.96 11.54
C GLY A 232 -1.51 -26.14 10.55
N SER A 233 -1.22 -25.88 9.28
CA SER A 233 -1.03 -26.89 8.23
C SER A 233 0.29 -26.74 7.48
N ALA A 234 0.73 -25.52 7.20
CA ALA A 234 1.89 -25.22 6.38
C ALA A 234 2.63 -23.97 6.89
N ASP A 235 3.91 -23.87 6.56
CA ASP A 235 4.65 -22.63 6.75
C ASP A 235 4.34 -21.70 5.58
N VAL A 236 3.69 -20.57 5.86
CA VAL A 236 3.26 -19.57 4.90
C VAL A 236 4.19 -18.38 4.96
N THR A 237 4.84 -18.08 3.84
CA THR A 237 5.65 -16.87 3.65
C THR A 237 4.83 -15.82 2.93
N VAL A 238 4.84 -14.59 3.44
CA VAL A 238 4.16 -13.43 2.85
C VAL A 238 5.14 -12.30 2.58
N VAL A 239 4.91 -11.58 1.50
CA VAL A 239 5.63 -10.33 1.16
C VAL A 239 4.62 -9.33 0.63
N GLY A 240 4.65 -8.09 1.13
CA GLY A 240 3.73 -7.04 0.71
C GLY A 240 4.42 -5.69 0.51
N GLN A 241 3.85 -4.90 -0.41
CA GLN A 241 4.29 -3.55 -0.76
C GLN A 241 3.13 -2.57 -0.67
N ARG A 242 3.36 -1.42 -0.05
CA ARG A 242 2.37 -0.35 0.10
C ARG A 242 2.10 0.31 -1.24
N LYS A 243 0.83 0.52 -1.56
CA LYS A 243 0.35 1.21 -2.77
C LYS A 243 -0.47 2.46 -2.46
N LEU A 244 -0.99 2.60 -1.22
CA LEU A 244 -1.77 3.75 -0.74
C LEU A 244 -1.51 4.06 0.74
#